data_AF-A0A1M3NW12-F1
#
_entry.id   AF-A0A1M3NW12-F1
#
_cell.length_a   1.000
_cell.length_b   1.000
_cell.length_c   1.000
_cell.angle_alpha   90.00
_cell.angle_beta   90.00
_cell.angle_gamma   90.00
#
_symmetry.space_group_name_H-M   'P 1'
#
loop_
_entity.id
_entity.type
_entity.pdbx_description
1 polymer ?
#
loop_
_entity_poly.entity_id
_entity_poly.type
_entity_poly.pdbx_seq_one_letter_code
_entity_poly.pdbx_strand_id
1 'polypeptide(L)'
;MDTRYTSIARHRVRGAARPVAIAIVAIIAALAAAAWLLIVRPYQQQMRLDAGGAPAVSAAAKAPTQAAPANVQAMDVNQLLAEASKALKEQRLLAPAGNNAFEFYLRVLAKQPDNPVATSALRETFPYAASDAEQVVNSRDLNEAQREIELLAKADPTNYTLTILRSKLDAQRKLASQQQQQAQDQEKAAQLAAQRAATEKQEAAKQAEQQQAQLAAEQAKAKQQRLEQQQQAAAQEKAQPVAAPVASAETADAVLLKAANPSYPTAALRAGQAGWVVVGFTVTAEGRTSDVHVVDAQPRHVFDRSAIEAVSRYRFKPAMRDGVAVESTKQQKIEFSTGR
;
A
#
# COMPACT_ATOMS: atom_id res chain seq x y z
N MET A 1 59.10 -30.58 -29.86
CA MET A 1 58.17 -31.65 -29.47
C MET A 1 57.04 -30.99 -28.70
N ASP A 2 56.02 -30.52 -29.42
CA ASP A 2 54.80 -31.28 -29.77
C ASP A 2 53.84 -31.33 -28.59
N THR A 3 52.88 -30.41 -28.51
CA THR A 3 51.58 -30.34 -29.21
C THR A 3 50.47 -31.18 -28.54
N ARG A 4 49.26 -30.57 -28.52
CA ARG A 4 47.90 -31.14 -28.44
C ARG A 4 47.26 -31.18 -27.04
N TYR A 5 46.38 -30.21 -26.75
CA TYR A 5 44.92 -30.21 -27.00
C TYR A 5 44.14 -30.96 -25.91
N THR A 6 43.40 -30.21 -25.09
CA THR A 6 42.01 -30.56 -24.79
C THR A 6 41.22 -29.30 -24.44
N SER A 7 40.03 -29.30 -24.98
CA SER A 7 39.13 -28.19 -25.20
C SER A 7 37.91 -28.29 -24.27
N ILE A 8 37.39 -27.13 -23.86
CA ILE A 8 35.97 -26.85 -23.55
C ILE A 8 35.41 -27.45 -22.24
N ALA A 9 35.11 -26.54 -21.30
CA ALA A 9 33.76 -26.42 -20.71
C ALA A 9 33.60 -25.02 -20.08
N ARG A 10 33.21 -24.04 -20.91
CA ARG A 10 32.67 -22.77 -20.43
C ARG A 10 31.22 -23.01 -19.99
N HIS A 11 31.00 -23.19 -18.71
CA HIS A 11 29.65 -22.99 -18.15
C HIS A 11 29.31 -21.51 -18.22
N ARG A 12 28.38 -21.17 -19.12
CA ARG A 12 27.66 -19.90 -19.10
C ARG A 12 26.78 -19.89 -17.85
N VAL A 13 27.21 -19.21 -16.79
CA VAL A 13 26.28 -18.74 -15.76
C VAL A 13 25.77 -17.38 -16.22
N ARG A 14 24.65 -17.45 -16.95
CA ARG A 14 23.74 -16.33 -17.16
C ARG A 14 23.39 -15.72 -15.81
N GLY A 15 23.24 -14.40 -15.77
CA GLY A 15 22.95 -13.61 -14.58
C GLY A 15 21.91 -14.27 -13.69
N ALA A 16 22.39 -14.86 -12.60
CA ALA A 16 21.56 -15.18 -11.46
C ALA A 16 21.23 -13.84 -10.80
N ALA A 17 20.04 -13.31 -11.08
CA ALA A 17 19.38 -12.50 -10.07
C ALA A 17 19.49 -13.28 -8.76
N ARG A 18 20.15 -12.69 -7.75
CA ARG A 18 20.43 -13.34 -6.47
C ARG A 18 19.15 -14.09 -6.04
N PRO A 19 19.21 -15.38 -5.65
CA PRO A 19 18.00 -16.14 -5.31
C PRO A 19 17.15 -15.43 -4.24
N VAL A 20 17.81 -14.62 -3.41
CA VAL A 20 17.19 -13.72 -2.43
C VAL A 20 16.33 -12.62 -3.08
N ALA A 21 16.75 -12.02 -4.20
CA ALA A 21 15.98 -11.01 -4.90
C ALA A 21 14.73 -11.59 -5.58
N ILE A 22 14.83 -12.80 -6.16
CA ILE A 22 13.66 -13.51 -6.71
C ILE A 22 12.70 -13.91 -5.58
N ALA A 23 13.22 -14.37 -4.44
CA ALA A 23 12.41 -14.69 -3.27
C ALA A 23 11.69 -13.45 -2.69
N ILE A 24 12.36 -12.29 -2.63
CA ILE A 24 11.74 -11.04 -2.16
C ILE A 24 10.63 -10.58 -3.12
N VAL A 25 10.85 -10.64 -4.43
CA VAL A 25 9.81 -10.28 -5.41
C VAL A 25 8.65 -11.26 -5.36
N ALA A 26 8.89 -12.56 -5.17
CA ALA A 26 7.85 -13.57 -5.01
C ALA A 26 7.03 -13.35 -3.72
N ILE A 27 7.68 -12.99 -2.61
CA ILE A 27 7.01 -12.67 -1.35
C ILE A 27 6.18 -11.39 -1.49
N ILE A 28 6.71 -10.33 -2.12
CA ILE A 28 5.97 -9.09 -2.35
C ILE A 28 4.77 -9.33 -3.28
N ALA A 29 4.92 -10.15 -4.33
CA ALA A 29 3.82 -10.53 -5.21
C ALA A 29 2.77 -11.38 -4.48
N ALA A 30 3.18 -12.30 -3.61
CA ALA A 30 2.27 -13.12 -2.80
C ALA A 30 1.52 -12.27 -1.76
N LEU A 31 2.18 -11.30 -1.14
CA LEU A 31 1.57 -10.36 -0.20
C LEU A 31 0.62 -9.39 -0.92
N ALA A 32 0.96 -8.93 -2.13
CA ALA A 32 0.08 -8.11 -2.94
C ALA A 32 -1.15 -8.91 -3.42
N ALA A 33 -0.99 -10.17 -3.79
CA ALA A 33 -2.09 -11.06 -4.15
C ALA A 33 -2.98 -11.41 -2.94
N ALA A 34 -2.38 -11.63 -1.75
CA ALA A 34 -3.11 -11.84 -0.51
C ALA A 34 -3.86 -10.57 -0.07
N ALA A 35 -3.24 -9.39 -0.20
CA ALA A 35 -3.89 -8.12 0.05
C ALA A 35 -5.01 -7.85 -0.97
N TRP A 36 -4.82 -8.17 -2.25
CA TRP A 36 -5.86 -8.06 -3.27
C TRP A 36 -7.02 -9.02 -3.01
N LEU A 37 -6.75 -10.26 -2.59
CA LEU A 37 -7.78 -11.24 -2.20
C LEU A 37 -8.53 -10.82 -0.91
N LEU A 38 -7.82 -10.27 0.09
CA LEU A 38 -8.42 -9.83 1.34
C LEU A 38 -9.18 -8.50 1.24
N ILE A 39 -8.82 -7.62 0.28
CA ILE A 39 -9.48 -6.32 0.06
C ILE A 39 -10.62 -6.43 -0.96
N VAL A 40 -10.51 -7.28 -1.99
CA VAL A 40 -11.54 -7.42 -3.05
C VAL A 40 -12.57 -8.50 -2.74
N ARG A 41 -12.33 -9.42 -1.80
CA ARG A 41 -13.34 -10.38 -1.33
C ARG A 41 -13.71 -10.20 0.15
N PRO A 42 -14.29 -9.05 0.51
CA PRO A 42 -15.48 -9.14 1.36
C PRO A 42 -16.48 -8.01 1.07
N TYR A 43 -17.18 -8.02 -0.07
CA TYR A 43 -18.33 -7.13 -0.28
C TYR A 43 -19.42 -7.76 -1.16
N GLN A 44 -19.86 -8.98 -0.82
CA GLN A 44 -21.11 -9.54 -1.39
C GLN A 44 -22.14 -9.94 -0.32
N GLN A 45 -22.19 -9.24 0.81
CA GLN A 45 -23.29 -9.40 1.78
C GLN A 45 -24.00 -8.10 2.20
N GLN A 46 -23.63 -6.93 1.66
CA GLN A 46 -24.24 -5.64 2.07
C GLN A 46 -24.95 -4.81 0.98
N MET A 47 -25.11 -5.31 -0.25
CA MET A 47 -25.88 -4.59 -1.29
C MET A 47 -27.18 -5.30 -1.71
N ARG A 48 -27.90 -5.91 -0.75
CA ARG A 48 -29.22 -6.54 -1.01
C ARG A 48 -30.39 -5.86 -0.31
N LEU A 49 -30.25 -4.59 0.05
CA LEU A 49 -31.34 -3.83 0.70
C LEU A 49 -32.02 -2.77 -0.19
N ASP A 50 -31.57 -2.55 -1.43
CA ASP A 50 -32.21 -1.54 -2.30
C ASP A 50 -32.74 -2.06 -3.65
N ALA A 51 -32.84 -3.38 -3.84
CA ALA A 51 -33.55 -3.93 -5.00
C ALA A 51 -34.36 -5.16 -4.58
N GLY A 52 -35.68 -5.06 -4.69
CA GLY A 52 -36.63 -6.12 -4.36
C GLY A 52 -36.28 -7.45 -5.02
N GLY A 53 -36.38 -8.52 -4.24
CA GLY A 53 -36.12 -9.89 -4.67
C GLY A 53 -35.23 -10.62 -3.68
N ALA A 54 -35.84 -11.22 -2.66
CA ALA A 54 -35.18 -12.13 -1.75
C ALA A 54 -34.53 -13.30 -2.51
N PRO A 55 -33.32 -13.72 -2.09
CA PRO A 55 -33.12 -15.15 -1.88
C PRO A 55 -32.27 -15.45 -0.64
N ALA A 56 -32.65 -16.57 -0.02
CA ALA A 56 -32.04 -17.19 1.14
C ALA A 56 -30.54 -17.44 0.96
N VAL A 57 -29.78 -17.10 2.00
CA VAL A 57 -28.49 -17.73 2.29
C VAL A 57 -28.69 -18.53 3.57
N SER A 58 -28.39 -19.82 3.50
CA SER A 58 -28.51 -20.78 4.59
C SER A 58 -27.83 -20.26 5.85
N ALA A 59 -28.66 -19.91 6.83
CA ALA A 59 -28.30 -20.00 8.22
C ALA A 59 -27.78 -21.42 8.48
N ALA A 60 -26.66 -21.52 9.20
CA ALA A 60 -26.30 -22.73 9.92
C ALA A 60 -27.58 -23.30 10.55
N ALA A 61 -27.88 -24.55 10.23
CA ALA A 61 -29.18 -25.17 10.48
C ALA A 61 -29.61 -24.99 11.93
N LYS A 62 -30.45 -23.98 12.20
CA LYS A 62 -31.41 -24.04 13.29
C LYS A 62 -32.20 -25.32 13.03
N ALA A 63 -32.24 -26.21 14.02
CA ALA A 63 -33.11 -27.37 14.02
C ALA A 63 -34.49 -26.98 13.47
N PRO A 64 -35.17 -27.84 12.69
CA PRO A 64 -36.41 -27.49 12.01
C PRO A 64 -37.36 -26.87 13.03
N THR A 65 -37.72 -25.61 12.80
CA THR A 65 -38.72 -24.91 13.59
C THR A 65 -40.03 -25.64 13.34
N GLN A 66 -40.36 -26.62 14.20
CA GLN A 66 -41.62 -27.33 14.14
C GLN A 66 -42.72 -26.28 14.35
N ALA A 67 -43.40 -25.93 13.26
CA ALA A 67 -44.47 -24.95 13.26
C ALA A 67 -45.46 -25.29 14.37
N ALA A 68 -45.88 -24.28 15.14
CA ALA A 68 -46.92 -24.46 16.15
C ALA A 68 -48.15 -25.07 15.48
N PRO A 69 -48.86 -26.00 16.16
CA PRO A 69 -50.05 -26.60 15.58
C PRO A 69 -51.05 -25.50 15.17
N ALA A 70 -51.63 -25.62 13.99
CA ALA A 70 -52.67 -24.68 13.56
C ALA A 70 -53.80 -24.68 14.61
N ASN A 71 -54.23 -23.49 15.04
CA ASN A 71 -55.32 -23.28 16.01
C ASN A 71 -55.07 -23.66 17.49
N VAL A 72 -53.84 -23.56 18.01
CA VAL A 72 -53.56 -23.74 19.47
C VAL A 72 -54.49 -22.93 20.39
N GLN A 73 -54.90 -21.74 19.95
CA GLN A 73 -55.76 -20.85 20.73
C GLN A 73 -57.20 -21.40 20.91
N ALA A 74 -57.68 -22.22 19.98
CA ALA A 74 -59.03 -22.78 20.00
C ALA A 74 -59.11 -24.15 20.67
N MET A 75 -57.96 -24.73 21.07
CA MET A 75 -57.92 -26.05 21.69
C MET A 75 -58.66 -26.07 23.03
N ASP A 76 -59.35 -27.19 23.28
CA ASP A 76 -59.95 -27.46 24.59
C ASP A 76 -58.89 -27.87 25.63
N VAL A 77 -59.30 -27.99 26.89
CA VAL A 77 -58.38 -28.29 28.00
C VAL A 77 -57.70 -29.66 27.83
N ASN A 78 -58.42 -30.68 27.35
CA ASN A 78 -57.87 -32.03 27.19
C ASN A 78 -56.86 -32.07 26.03
N GLN A 79 -57.16 -31.38 24.94
CA GLN A 79 -56.24 -31.19 23.81
C GLN A 79 -54.97 -30.44 24.24
N LEU A 80 -55.11 -29.36 25.01
CA LEU A 80 -53.97 -28.61 25.54
C LEU A 80 -53.09 -29.47 26.46
N LEU A 81 -53.69 -30.29 27.35
CA LEU A 81 -52.93 -31.20 28.21
C LEU A 81 -52.22 -32.30 27.40
N ALA A 82 -52.87 -32.83 26.35
CA ALA A 82 -52.26 -33.80 25.45
C ALA A 82 -51.04 -33.21 24.72
N GLU A 83 -51.17 -32.01 24.15
CA GLU A 83 -50.04 -31.32 23.50
C GLU A 83 -48.94 -30.93 24.51
N ALA A 84 -49.31 -30.52 25.72
CA ALA A 84 -48.34 -30.22 26.78
C ALA A 84 -47.50 -31.45 27.14
N SER A 85 -48.15 -32.60 27.38
CA SER A 85 -47.47 -33.86 27.71
C SER A 85 -46.59 -34.37 26.56
N LYS A 86 -47.05 -34.20 25.31
CA LYS A 86 -46.26 -34.50 24.12
C LYS A 86 -45.02 -33.60 24.05
N ALA A 87 -45.18 -32.30 24.24
CA ALA A 87 -44.07 -31.35 24.26
C ALA A 87 -43.06 -31.66 25.38
N LEU A 88 -43.51 -32.06 26.58
CA LEU A 88 -42.62 -32.53 27.66
C LEU A 88 -41.81 -33.76 27.25
N LYS A 89 -42.46 -34.78 26.66
CA LYS A 89 -41.80 -36.00 26.18
C LYS A 89 -40.73 -35.69 25.12
N GLU A 90 -40.99 -34.67 24.31
CA GLU A 90 -40.09 -34.17 23.27
C GLU A 90 -39.08 -33.13 23.80
N GLN A 91 -39.00 -32.93 25.12
CA GLN A 91 -38.10 -31.97 25.80
C GLN A 91 -38.27 -30.50 25.35
N ARG A 92 -39.43 -30.15 24.80
CA ARG A 92 -39.78 -28.78 24.41
C ARG A 92 -40.37 -28.03 25.60
N LEU A 93 -39.53 -27.68 26.57
CA LEU A 93 -39.99 -27.05 27.83
C LEU A 93 -40.41 -25.59 27.62
N LEU A 94 -39.49 -24.75 27.13
CA LEU A 94 -39.70 -23.30 26.93
C LEU A 94 -39.62 -22.87 25.47
N ALA A 95 -38.99 -23.68 24.62
CA ALA A 95 -38.77 -23.43 23.20
C ALA A 95 -39.23 -24.63 22.35
N PRO A 96 -39.63 -24.40 21.08
CA PRO A 96 -39.75 -23.10 20.41
C PRO A 96 -40.98 -22.32 20.89
N ALA A 97 -40.99 -21.01 20.63
CA ALA A 97 -42.12 -20.13 20.97
C ALA A 97 -43.44 -20.64 20.35
N GLY A 98 -44.52 -20.64 21.12
CA GLY A 98 -45.84 -21.09 20.69
C GLY A 98 -46.04 -22.60 20.57
N ASN A 99 -45.00 -23.43 20.79
CA ASN A 99 -45.08 -24.89 20.69
C ASN A 99 -44.20 -25.59 21.75
N ASN A 100 -44.45 -25.25 23.01
CA ASN A 100 -43.71 -25.76 24.17
C ASN A 100 -44.66 -26.08 25.33
N ALA A 101 -44.20 -26.96 26.22
CA ALA A 101 -45.01 -27.50 27.32
C ALA A 101 -45.52 -26.41 28.27
N PHE A 102 -44.66 -25.46 28.64
CA PHE A 102 -45.04 -24.38 29.57
C PHE A 102 -46.17 -23.53 29.00
N GLU A 103 -46.09 -23.16 27.72
CA GLU A 103 -47.13 -22.40 27.04
C GLU A 103 -48.48 -23.13 26.94
N PHE A 104 -48.48 -24.46 26.77
CA PHE A 104 -49.71 -25.23 26.78
C PHE A 104 -50.30 -25.33 28.20
N TYR A 105 -49.49 -25.61 29.22
CA TYR A 105 -49.96 -25.67 30.61
C TYR A 105 -50.47 -24.32 31.12
N LEU A 106 -49.80 -23.22 30.78
CA LEU A 106 -50.27 -21.88 31.13
C LEU A 106 -51.61 -21.54 30.45
N ARG A 107 -51.85 -22.04 29.24
CA ARG A 107 -53.17 -21.92 28.58
C ARG A 107 -54.25 -22.76 29.26
N VAL A 108 -53.90 -23.96 29.76
CA VAL A 108 -54.81 -24.74 30.61
C VAL A 108 -55.18 -23.94 31.86
N LEU A 109 -54.20 -23.35 32.54
CA LEU A 109 -54.45 -22.52 33.73
C LEU A 109 -55.24 -21.24 33.43
N ALA A 110 -55.08 -20.65 32.23
CA ALA A 110 -55.90 -19.53 31.81
C ALA A 110 -57.39 -19.90 31.63
N LYS A 111 -57.70 -21.15 31.29
CA LYS A 111 -59.07 -21.67 31.18
C LYS A 111 -59.60 -22.26 32.50
N GLN A 112 -58.72 -22.91 33.27
CA GLN A 112 -59.00 -23.59 34.54
C GLN A 112 -57.88 -23.29 35.54
N PRO A 113 -57.99 -22.19 36.32
CA PRO A 113 -56.95 -21.75 37.24
C PRO A 113 -56.55 -22.80 38.28
N ASP A 114 -57.50 -23.64 38.73
CA ASP A 114 -57.28 -24.66 39.76
C ASP A 114 -56.95 -26.04 39.17
N ASN A 115 -56.51 -26.15 37.91
CA ASN A 115 -56.20 -27.42 37.29
C ASN A 115 -54.97 -28.08 37.97
N PRO A 116 -55.13 -29.23 38.66
CA PRO A 116 -54.06 -29.82 39.45
C PRO A 116 -52.96 -30.43 38.58
N VAL A 117 -53.29 -30.89 37.37
CA VAL A 117 -52.34 -31.50 36.44
C VAL A 117 -51.37 -30.44 35.92
N ALA A 118 -51.90 -29.32 35.42
CA ALA A 118 -51.09 -28.23 34.89
C ALA A 118 -50.22 -27.58 35.99
N THR A 119 -50.79 -27.35 37.17
CA THR A 119 -50.06 -26.76 38.31
C THR A 119 -48.92 -27.67 38.78
N SER A 120 -49.17 -28.98 38.90
CA SER A 120 -48.13 -29.94 39.33
C SER A 120 -47.03 -30.09 38.29
N ALA A 121 -47.40 -30.20 37.01
CA ALA A 121 -46.44 -30.32 35.91
C ALA A 121 -45.52 -29.09 35.82
N LEU A 122 -46.06 -27.86 35.92
CA LEU A 122 -45.25 -26.64 35.92
C LEU A 122 -44.30 -26.59 37.12
N ARG A 123 -44.74 -27.00 38.31
CA ARG A 123 -43.89 -27.04 39.52
C ARG A 123 -42.76 -28.06 39.38
N GLU A 124 -43.06 -29.27 38.92
CA GLU A 124 -42.09 -30.37 38.78
C GLU A 124 -41.05 -30.11 37.69
N THR A 125 -41.46 -29.47 36.60
CA THR A 125 -40.59 -29.22 35.44
C THR A 125 -39.84 -27.89 35.52
N PHE A 126 -40.19 -27.00 36.46
CA PHE A 126 -39.57 -25.69 36.64
C PHE A 126 -38.02 -25.75 36.76
N PRO A 127 -37.41 -26.63 37.58
CA PRO A 127 -35.95 -26.64 37.72
C PRO A 127 -35.20 -26.93 36.40
N TYR A 128 -35.76 -27.81 35.57
CA TYR A 128 -35.22 -28.14 34.26
C TYR A 128 -35.39 -26.97 33.29
N ALA A 129 -36.59 -26.40 33.25
CA ALA A 129 -36.87 -25.24 32.40
C ALA A 129 -36.02 -24.02 32.78
N ALA A 130 -35.74 -23.81 34.08
CA ALA A 130 -34.84 -22.76 34.54
C ALA A 130 -33.39 -22.99 34.09
N SER A 131 -32.94 -24.25 34.04
CA SER A 131 -31.62 -24.61 33.51
C SER A 131 -31.53 -24.36 32.00
N ASP A 132 -32.58 -24.69 31.24
CA ASP A 132 -32.66 -24.37 29.80
C ASP A 132 -32.57 -22.85 29.57
N ALA A 133 -33.35 -22.06 30.32
CA ALA A 133 -33.29 -20.60 30.26
C ALA A 133 -31.90 -20.05 30.62
N GLU A 134 -31.23 -20.64 31.62
CA GLU A 134 -29.87 -20.28 31.96
C GLU A 134 -28.89 -20.56 30.80
N GLN A 135 -29.04 -21.68 30.12
CA GLN A 135 -28.24 -22.01 28.94
C GLN A 135 -28.46 -21.00 27.81
N VAL A 136 -29.71 -20.55 27.59
CA VAL A 136 -30.00 -19.50 26.60
C VAL A 136 -29.34 -18.17 26.99
N VAL A 137 -29.39 -17.78 28.27
CA VAL A 137 -28.64 -16.60 28.78
C VAL A 137 -27.13 -16.75 28.50
N ASN A 138 -26.56 -17.93 28.75
CA ASN A 138 -25.13 -18.21 28.50
C ASN A 138 -24.78 -18.18 27.01
N SER A 139 -25.70 -18.60 26.14
CA SER A 139 -25.54 -18.56 24.69
C SER A 139 -25.59 -17.15 24.10
N ARG A 140 -25.91 -16.15 24.92
CA ARG A 140 -26.07 -14.73 24.55
C ARG A 140 -27.24 -14.47 23.59
N ASP A 141 -28.20 -15.38 23.46
CA ASP A 141 -29.48 -15.08 22.83
C ASP A 141 -30.37 -14.32 23.82
N LEU A 142 -30.08 -13.03 24.01
CA LEU A 142 -30.67 -12.20 25.07
C LEU A 142 -32.16 -11.94 24.89
N ASN A 143 -32.67 -12.10 23.67
CA ASN A 143 -34.09 -11.92 23.36
C ASN A 143 -34.86 -13.19 23.72
N GLU A 144 -34.36 -14.35 23.30
CA GLU A 144 -34.97 -15.63 23.64
C GLU A 144 -34.90 -15.88 25.15
N ALA A 145 -33.75 -15.59 25.79
CA ALA A 145 -33.60 -15.68 27.24
C ALA A 145 -34.64 -14.84 27.99
N GLN A 146 -34.93 -13.62 27.52
CA GLN A 146 -35.96 -12.78 28.15
C GLN A 146 -37.34 -13.44 28.04
N ARG A 147 -37.71 -13.91 26.84
CA ARG A 147 -39.00 -14.58 26.59
C ARG A 147 -39.16 -15.80 27.50
N GLU A 148 -38.13 -16.61 27.62
CA GLU A 148 -38.12 -17.81 28.47
C GLU A 148 -38.25 -17.48 29.96
N ILE A 149 -37.52 -16.47 30.44
CA ILE A 149 -37.63 -15.99 31.84
C ILE A 149 -39.03 -15.42 32.11
N GLU A 150 -39.63 -14.70 31.16
CA GLU A 150 -41.01 -14.20 31.28
C GLU A 150 -42.03 -15.34 31.31
N LEU A 151 -41.80 -16.40 30.53
CA LEU A 151 -42.64 -17.59 30.53
C LEU A 151 -42.57 -18.33 31.87
N LEU A 152 -41.36 -18.51 32.42
CA LEU A 152 -41.16 -19.04 33.77
C LEU A 152 -41.81 -18.16 34.84
N ALA A 153 -41.73 -16.83 34.70
CA ALA A 153 -42.36 -15.90 35.62
C ALA A 153 -43.90 -15.97 35.62
N LYS A 154 -44.52 -16.36 34.51
CA LYS A 154 -45.97 -16.63 34.44
C LYS A 154 -46.35 -17.93 35.15
N ALA A 155 -45.44 -18.91 35.21
CA ALA A 155 -45.67 -20.18 35.86
C ALA A 155 -45.51 -20.08 37.39
N ASP A 156 -44.44 -19.44 37.85
CA ASP A 156 -44.22 -19.17 39.27
C ASP A 156 -43.47 -17.83 39.46
N PRO A 157 -44.19 -16.71 39.65
CA PRO A 157 -43.58 -15.40 39.81
C PRO A 157 -42.78 -15.26 41.10
N THR A 158 -42.99 -16.13 42.08
CA THR A 158 -42.35 -16.07 43.40
C THR A 158 -41.04 -16.85 43.48
N ASN A 159 -40.66 -17.56 42.40
CA ASN A 159 -39.47 -18.38 42.38
C ASN A 159 -38.18 -17.55 42.42
N TYR A 160 -37.32 -17.83 43.41
CA TYR A 160 -36.03 -17.13 43.57
C TYR A 160 -35.09 -17.28 42.35
N THR A 161 -35.18 -18.38 41.61
CA THR A 161 -34.34 -18.63 40.43
C THR A 161 -34.51 -17.55 39.36
N LEU A 162 -35.70 -16.95 39.27
CA LEU A 162 -35.96 -15.84 38.35
C LEU A 162 -35.12 -14.61 38.66
N THR A 163 -34.83 -14.34 39.94
CA THR A 163 -33.97 -13.23 40.36
C THR A 163 -32.55 -13.44 39.85
N ILE A 164 -32.03 -14.67 39.95
CA ILE A 164 -30.71 -15.03 39.44
C ILE A 164 -30.67 -14.88 37.92
N LEU A 165 -31.65 -15.46 37.21
CA LEU A 165 -31.70 -15.42 35.75
C LEU A 165 -31.82 -13.99 35.21
N ARG A 166 -32.66 -13.14 35.81
CA ARG A 166 -32.79 -11.72 35.45
C ARG A 166 -31.49 -10.96 35.68
N SER A 167 -30.87 -11.11 36.85
CA SER A 167 -29.57 -10.49 37.14
C SER A 167 -28.50 -10.89 36.14
N LYS A 168 -28.45 -12.18 35.78
CA LYS A 168 -27.52 -12.71 34.79
C LYS A 168 -27.79 -12.14 33.39
N LEU A 169 -29.05 -12.08 32.97
CA LEU A 169 -29.47 -11.50 31.70
C LEU A 169 -29.11 -10.01 31.61
N ASP A 170 -29.36 -9.24 32.68
CA ASP A 170 -29.04 -7.82 32.74
C ASP A 170 -27.54 -7.57 32.68
N ALA A 171 -26.75 -8.40 33.36
CA ALA A 171 -25.28 -8.36 33.25
C ALA A 171 -24.80 -8.63 31.82
N GLN A 172 -25.37 -9.63 31.14
CA GLN A 172 -25.05 -9.93 29.74
C GLN A 172 -25.46 -8.79 28.80
N ARG A 173 -26.63 -8.18 29.00
CA ARG A 173 -27.10 -7.01 28.24
C ARG A 173 -26.18 -5.82 28.39
N LYS A 174 -25.81 -5.50 29.62
CA LYS A 174 -24.90 -4.40 29.93
C LYS A 174 -23.54 -4.59 29.27
N LEU A 175 -23.01 -5.82 29.30
CA LEU A 175 -21.77 -6.15 28.62
C LEU A 175 -21.89 -5.97 27.11
N ALA A 176 -22.96 -6.48 26.49
CA ALA A 176 -23.20 -6.34 25.06
C ALA A 176 -23.35 -4.86 24.63
N SER A 177 -24.10 -4.05 25.39
CA SER A 177 -24.26 -2.63 25.11
C SER A 177 -22.94 -1.85 25.25
N GLN A 178 -22.11 -2.21 26.24
CA GLN A 178 -20.80 -1.59 26.43
C GLN A 178 -19.86 -1.92 25.26
N GLN A 179 -19.84 -3.18 24.82
CA GLN A 179 -19.04 -3.61 23.66
C GLN A 179 -19.50 -2.89 22.39
N GLN A 180 -20.80 -2.76 22.18
CA GLN A 180 -21.35 -2.03 21.03
C GLN A 180 -20.97 -0.54 21.06
N GLN A 181 -21.06 0.10 22.23
CA GLN A 181 -20.66 1.50 22.37
C GLN A 181 -19.16 1.69 22.11
N GLN A 182 -18.31 0.82 22.64
CA GLN A 182 -16.86 0.86 22.37
C GLN A 182 -16.54 0.67 20.89
N ALA A 183 -17.23 -0.23 20.19
CA ALA A 183 -17.07 -0.41 18.75
C ALA A 183 -17.47 0.87 17.99
N GLN A 184 -18.59 1.49 18.33
CA GLN A 184 -19.03 2.74 17.70
C GLN A 184 -18.04 3.90 17.95
N ASP A 185 -17.49 3.99 19.16
CA ASP A 185 -16.52 5.02 19.49
C ASP A 185 -15.19 4.79 18.76
N GLN A 186 -14.75 3.54 18.61
CA GLN A 186 -13.59 3.17 17.79
C GLN A 186 -13.82 3.49 16.31
N GLU A 187 -15.00 3.19 15.76
CA GLU A 187 -15.37 3.52 14.39
C GLU A 187 -15.35 5.04 14.16
N LYS A 188 -15.94 5.83 15.07
CA LYS A 188 -15.90 7.29 15.01
C LYS A 188 -14.48 7.83 15.10
N ALA A 189 -13.66 7.30 16.00
CA ALA A 189 -12.27 7.69 16.13
C ALA A 189 -11.46 7.37 14.87
N ALA A 190 -11.67 6.19 14.27
CA ALA A 190 -11.04 5.79 13.02
C ALA A 190 -11.47 6.68 11.85
N GLN A 191 -12.76 7.03 11.76
CA GLN A 191 -13.27 7.97 10.76
C GLN A 191 -12.66 9.37 10.92
N LEU A 192 -12.58 9.87 12.15
CA LEU A 192 -11.96 11.16 12.44
C LEU A 192 -10.46 11.16 12.09
N ALA A 193 -9.73 10.10 12.44
CA ALA A 193 -8.33 9.94 12.09
C ALA A 193 -8.13 9.87 10.57
N ALA A 194 -8.99 9.14 9.86
CA ALA A 194 -8.95 9.05 8.40
C ALA A 194 -9.25 10.41 7.74
N GLN A 195 -10.22 11.17 8.26
CA GLN A 195 -10.51 12.54 7.80
C GLN A 195 -9.32 13.47 8.03
N ARG A 196 -8.71 13.44 9.22
CA ARG A 196 -7.50 14.24 9.51
C ARG A 196 -6.35 13.88 8.59
N ALA A 197 -6.06 12.60 8.40
CA ALA A 197 -5.02 12.14 7.48
C ALA A 197 -5.31 12.56 6.02
N ALA A 198 -6.58 12.54 5.60
CA ALA A 198 -6.97 13.02 4.28
C ALA A 198 -6.76 14.53 4.14
N THR A 199 -7.14 15.32 5.15
CA THR A 199 -6.91 16.77 5.18
C THR A 199 -5.42 17.10 5.17
N GLU A 200 -4.63 16.46 6.03
CA GLU A 200 -3.17 16.63 6.08
C GLU A 200 -2.51 16.27 4.74
N LYS A 201 -2.97 15.20 4.08
CA LYS A 201 -2.48 14.81 2.75
C LYS A 201 -2.85 15.85 1.69
N GLN A 202 -4.06 16.41 1.74
CA GLN A 202 -4.48 17.48 0.83
C GLN A 202 -3.68 18.77 1.06
N GLU A 203 -3.42 19.13 2.31
CA GLU A 203 -2.60 20.29 2.67
C GLU A 203 -1.15 20.10 2.23
N ALA A 204 -0.56 18.93 2.47
CA ALA A 204 0.78 18.59 2.00
C ALA A 204 0.88 18.62 0.47
N ALA A 205 -0.13 18.12 -0.25
CA ALA A 205 -0.18 18.19 -1.70
C ALA A 205 -0.23 19.64 -2.21
N LYS A 206 -1.07 20.49 -1.60
CA LYS A 206 -1.15 21.93 -1.92
C LYS A 206 0.17 22.65 -1.65
N GLN A 207 0.83 22.36 -0.53
CA GLN A 207 2.12 22.95 -0.19
C GLN A 207 3.21 22.51 -1.18
N ALA A 208 3.24 21.24 -1.57
CA ALA A 208 4.18 20.73 -2.57
C ALA A 208 3.97 21.41 -3.94
N GLU A 209 2.72 21.57 -4.38
CA GLU A 209 2.39 22.28 -5.62
C GLU A 209 2.81 23.76 -5.57
N GLN A 210 2.56 24.44 -4.45
CA GLN A 210 3.00 25.83 -4.24
C GLN A 210 4.53 25.97 -4.26
N GLN A 211 5.27 25.07 -3.59
CA GLN A 211 6.74 25.06 -3.62
C GLN A 211 7.26 24.85 -5.05
N GLN A 212 6.67 23.91 -5.79
CA GLN A 212 7.06 23.65 -7.17
C GLN A 212 6.78 24.86 -8.09
N ALA A 213 5.65 25.53 -7.91
CA ALA A 213 5.33 26.76 -8.64
C ALA A 213 6.30 27.92 -8.30
N GLN A 214 6.70 28.07 -7.03
CA GLN A 214 7.69 29.06 -6.61
C GLN A 214 9.07 28.80 -7.25
N LEU A 215 9.54 27.55 -7.20
CA LEU A 215 10.80 27.15 -7.84
C LEU A 215 10.77 27.38 -9.36
N ALA A 216 9.64 27.06 -10.02
CA ALA A 216 9.48 27.31 -11.45
C ALA A 216 9.48 28.82 -11.78
N ALA A 217 8.84 29.65 -10.95
CA ALA A 217 8.84 31.10 -11.11
C ALA A 217 10.24 31.70 -10.91
N GLU A 218 11.00 31.20 -9.93
CA GLU A 218 12.39 31.62 -9.70
C GLU A 218 13.30 31.27 -10.88
N GLN A 219 13.18 30.05 -11.42
CA GLN A 219 13.90 29.65 -12.63
C GLN A 219 13.53 30.50 -13.85
N ALA A 220 12.26 30.83 -14.02
CA ALA A 220 11.80 31.71 -15.09
C ALA A 220 12.41 33.12 -14.96
N LYS A 221 12.42 33.70 -13.75
CA LYS A 221 13.08 34.99 -13.47
C LYS A 221 14.58 34.94 -13.75
N ALA A 222 15.28 33.90 -13.30
CA ALA A 222 16.71 33.72 -13.55
C ALA A 222 17.04 33.59 -15.05
N LYS A 223 16.20 32.87 -15.79
CA LYS A 223 16.33 32.75 -17.26
C LYS A 223 16.15 34.12 -17.94
N GLN A 224 15.19 34.91 -17.50
CA GLN A 224 14.91 36.25 -18.05
C GLN A 224 16.07 37.22 -17.79
N GLN A 225 16.59 37.26 -16.56
CA GLN A 225 17.77 38.06 -16.21
C GLN A 225 19.01 37.67 -17.04
N ARG A 226 19.23 36.37 -17.27
CA ARG A 226 20.34 35.90 -18.10
C ARG A 226 20.19 36.34 -19.56
N LEU A 227 18.98 36.36 -20.10
CA LEU A 227 18.69 36.86 -21.45
C LEU A 227 18.94 38.38 -21.54
N GLU A 228 18.51 39.15 -20.55
CA GLU A 228 18.75 40.61 -20.49
C GLU A 228 20.24 40.94 -20.38
N GLN A 229 20.99 40.23 -19.53
CA GLN A 229 22.45 40.38 -19.43
C GLN A 229 23.16 40.07 -20.75
N GLN A 230 22.74 39.02 -21.47
CA GLN A 230 23.29 38.70 -22.79
C GLN A 230 23.00 39.82 -23.81
N GLN A 231 21.79 40.40 -23.79
CA GLN A 231 21.45 41.52 -24.67
C GLN A 231 22.26 42.79 -24.35
N GLN A 232 22.45 43.10 -23.06
CA GLN A 232 23.26 44.24 -22.64
C GLN A 232 24.75 44.06 -22.99
N ALA A 233 25.30 42.85 -22.80
CA ALA A 233 26.66 42.53 -23.22
C ALA A 233 26.83 42.72 -24.75
N ALA A 234 25.88 42.21 -25.54
CA ALA A 234 25.89 42.39 -27.00
C ALA A 234 25.73 43.87 -27.43
N ALA A 235 24.99 44.68 -26.65
CA ALA A 235 24.84 46.11 -26.92
C ALA A 235 26.11 46.92 -26.55
N GLN A 236 26.81 46.54 -25.47
CA GLN A 236 28.10 47.15 -25.10
C GLN A 236 29.21 46.79 -26.09
N GLU A 237 29.21 45.56 -26.62
CA GLU A 237 30.12 45.14 -27.69
C GLU A 237 29.90 45.93 -28.99
N LYS A 238 28.66 46.39 -29.24
CA LYS A 238 28.31 47.28 -30.36
C LYS A 238 28.58 48.78 -30.13
N ALA A 239 28.81 49.22 -28.89
CA ALA A 239 28.92 50.63 -28.52
C ALA A 239 30.35 51.10 -28.22
N GLN A 240 31.35 50.21 -28.24
CA GLN A 240 32.75 50.63 -28.25
C GLN A 240 33.10 51.28 -29.60
N PRO A 241 33.79 52.43 -29.62
CA PRO A 241 34.30 52.99 -30.87
C PRO A 241 35.20 51.96 -31.54
N VAL A 242 34.86 51.61 -32.78
CA VAL A 242 35.63 50.70 -33.63
C VAL A 242 37.04 51.28 -33.80
N ALA A 243 37.99 50.82 -32.99
CA ALA A 243 39.35 50.68 -33.47
C ALA A 243 39.26 49.68 -34.62
N ALA A 244 39.59 50.15 -35.82
CA ALA A 244 39.45 49.43 -37.08
C ALA A 244 39.84 47.96 -36.94
N PRO A 245 39.05 47.02 -37.53
CA PRO A 245 39.48 45.64 -37.62
C PRO A 245 40.71 45.64 -38.54
N VAL A 246 41.89 45.56 -37.94
CA VAL A 246 43.09 45.15 -38.68
C VAL A 246 42.76 43.83 -39.34
N ALA A 247 43.05 43.83 -40.64
CA ALA A 247 42.79 42.78 -41.57
C ALA A 247 42.96 41.38 -40.94
N SER A 248 42.07 40.49 -41.35
CA SER A 248 42.29 39.06 -41.36
C SER A 248 43.58 38.77 -42.11
N ALA A 249 44.72 38.84 -41.41
CA ALA A 249 45.95 38.24 -41.87
C ALA A 249 45.65 36.73 -41.91
N GLU A 250 45.75 36.14 -43.11
CA GLU A 250 45.77 34.70 -43.30
C GLU A 250 46.71 34.10 -42.26
N THR A 251 46.11 33.55 -41.20
CA THR A 251 46.87 32.94 -40.12
C THR A 251 46.89 31.46 -40.50
N ALA A 252 48.07 30.96 -40.88
CA ALA A 252 48.22 29.53 -41.11
C ALA A 252 47.98 28.83 -39.76
N ASP A 253 46.94 28.01 -39.70
CA ASP A 253 46.55 27.29 -38.48
C ASP A 253 47.70 26.41 -37.94
N ALA A 254 47.80 26.31 -36.61
CA ALA A 254 48.78 25.42 -36.00
C ALA A 254 48.52 23.96 -36.41
N VAL A 255 49.51 23.28 -37.01
CA VAL A 255 49.38 21.92 -37.54
C VAL A 255 50.00 20.91 -36.58
N LEU A 256 49.28 19.85 -36.22
CA LEU A 256 49.80 18.80 -35.35
C LEU A 256 50.95 18.04 -36.03
N LEU A 257 52.15 18.09 -35.45
CA LEU A 257 53.33 17.37 -35.93
C LEU A 257 53.48 16.01 -35.26
N LYS A 258 53.24 15.96 -33.94
CA LYS A 258 53.36 14.73 -33.15
C LYS A 258 52.26 14.66 -32.12
N ALA A 259 51.40 13.67 -32.26
CA ALA A 259 50.43 13.27 -31.25
C ALA A 259 51.10 12.32 -30.24
N ALA A 260 50.83 12.51 -28.96
CA ALA A 260 51.10 11.52 -27.94
C ALA A 260 49.82 10.70 -27.67
N ASN A 261 49.93 9.38 -27.58
CA ASN A 261 48.77 8.57 -27.27
C ASN A 261 48.46 8.67 -25.76
N PRO A 262 47.20 8.93 -25.34
CA PRO A 262 46.87 8.99 -23.94
C PRO A 262 46.99 7.62 -23.27
N SER A 263 47.50 7.59 -22.04
CA SER A 263 47.56 6.36 -21.25
C SER A 263 46.17 6.00 -20.74
N TYR A 264 45.74 4.75 -20.95
CA TYR A 264 44.43 4.31 -20.48
C TYR A 264 44.44 4.09 -18.97
N PRO A 265 43.53 4.71 -18.19
CA PRO A 265 43.46 4.48 -16.75
C PRO A 265 43.22 2.99 -16.44
N THR A 266 44.06 2.37 -15.62
CA THR A 266 43.98 0.92 -15.31
C THR A 266 42.65 0.51 -14.68
N ALA A 267 42.02 1.41 -13.92
CA ALA A 267 40.69 1.22 -13.36
C ALA A 267 39.60 1.18 -14.45
N ALA A 268 39.64 2.13 -15.40
CA ALA A 268 38.70 2.19 -16.52
C ALA A 268 38.88 1.00 -17.48
N LEU A 269 40.13 0.56 -17.70
CA LEU A 269 40.44 -0.61 -18.52
C LEU A 269 39.87 -1.90 -17.90
N ARG A 270 40.03 -2.10 -16.59
CA ARG A 270 39.45 -3.25 -15.87
C ARG A 270 37.92 -3.23 -15.86
N ALA A 271 37.32 -2.03 -15.83
CA ALA A 271 35.87 -1.85 -15.86
C ALA A 271 35.26 -1.92 -17.27
N GLY A 272 36.07 -2.03 -18.33
CA GLY A 272 35.58 -2.00 -19.71
C GLY A 272 34.90 -0.67 -20.09
N GLN A 273 35.27 0.41 -19.40
CA GLN A 273 34.61 1.70 -19.52
C GLN A 273 35.28 2.50 -20.63
N ALA A 274 34.51 2.95 -21.62
CA ALA A 274 34.96 3.83 -22.71
C ALA A 274 34.40 5.25 -22.54
N GLY A 275 34.96 6.21 -23.26
CA GLY A 275 34.53 7.60 -23.17
C GLY A 275 35.33 8.55 -24.04
N TRP A 276 35.11 9.85 -23.85
CA TRP A 276 35.85 10.90 -24.54
C TRP A 276 36.08 12.11 -23.62
N VAL A 277 37.11 12.88 -23.94
CA VAL A 277 37.46 14.13 -23.28
C VAL A 277 37.76 15.19 -24.33
N VAL A 278 37.14 16.35 -24.23
CA VAL A 278 37.50 17.54 -25.01
C VAL A 278 38.45 18.39 -24.17
N VAL A 279 39.66 18.58 -24.67
CA VAL A 279 40.72 19.33 -24.01
C VAL A 279 40.99 20.63 -24.77
N GLY A 280 40.93 21.76 -24.06
CA GLY A 280 41.36 23.06 -24.55
C GLY A 280 42.82 23.30 -24.18
N PHE A 281 43.61 23.85 -25.09
CA PHE A 281 45.02 24.17 -24.87
C PHE A 281 45.49 25.29 -25.82
N THR A 282 46.60 25.93 -25.47
CA THR A 282 47.26 26.94 -26.30
C THR A 282 48.52 26.35 -26.93
N VAL A 283 48.72 26.55 -28.23
CA VAL A 283 49.98 26.22 -28.93
C VAL A 283 50.88 27.44 -28.87
N THR A 284 52.05 27.31 -28.27
CA THR A 284 53.03 28.40 -28.15
C THR A 284 53.78 28.64 -29.47
N ALA A 285 54.47 29.78 -29.58
CA ALA A 285 55.30 30.11 -30.75
C ALA A 285 56.44 29.09 -31.02
N GLU A 286 56.78 28.24 -30.05
CA GLU A 286 57.76 27.16 -30.17
C GLU A 286 57.13 25.81 -30.58
N GLY A 287 55.81 25.76 -30.76
CA GLY A 287 55.10 24.54 -31.11
C GLY A 287 54.83 23.58 -29.96
N ARG A 288 54.96 24.04 -28.70
CA ARG A 288 54.57 23.30 -27.50
C ARG A 288 53.14 23.65 -27.09
N THR A 289 52.51 22.82 -26.27
CA THR A 289 51.17 23.08 -25.71
C THR A 289 51.27 23.65 -24.29
N SER A 290 50.57 24.73 -23.99
CA SER A 290 50.37 25.33 -22.66
C SER A 290 48.88 25.42 -22.31
N ASP A 291 48.55 25.81 -21.07
CA ASP A 291 47.18 26.09 -20.60
C ASP A 291 46.16 24.97 -20.85
N VAL A 292 46.61 23.73 -20.69
CA VAL A 292 45.84 22.52 -20.97
C VAL A 292 44.76 22.31 -19.89
N HIS A 293 43.49 22.32 -20.27
CA HIS A 293 42.34 22.14 -19.39
C HIS A 293 41.21 21.35 -20.05
N VAL A 294 40.36 20.71 -19.26
CA VAL A 294 39.18 19.97 -19.76
C VAL A 294 38.02 20.93 -19.98
N VAL A 295 37.48 20.94 -21.19
CA VAL A 295 36.29 21.71 -21.57
C VAL A 295 35.03 20.90 -21.33
N ASP A 296 35.05 19.61 -21.72
CA ASP A 296 33.95 18.67 -21.48
C ASP A 296 34.47 17.23 -21.47
N ALA A 297 33.75 16.33 -20.79
CA ALA A 297 34.13 14.92 -20.70
C ALA A 297 32.94 14.03 -20.39
N GLN A 298 32.92 12.86 -21.03
CA GLN A 298 31.98 11.80 -20.71
C GLN A 298 32.68 10.45 -20.68
N PRO A 299 32.68 9.74 -19.53
CA PRO A 299 32.25 10.17 -18.20
C PRO A 299 33.24 11.13 -17.53
N ARG A 300 32.70 12.07 -16.74
CA ARG A 300 33.50 13.10 -16.02
C ARG A 300 34.50 12.48 -15.05
N HIS A 301 35.70 13.06 -14.96
CA HIS A 301 36.76 12.73 -14.00
C HIS A 301 37.41 11.35 -14.17
N VAL A 302 37.03 10.59 -15.19
CA VAL A 302 37.56 9.24 -15.43
C VAL A 302 38.79 9.28 -16.33
N PHE A 303 38.76 10.12 -17.37
CA PHE A 303 39.79 10.19 -18.41
C PHE A 303 40.56 11.52 -18.42
N ASP A 304 40.12 12.50 -17.64
CA ASP A 304 40.58 13.89 -17.61
C ASP A 304 42.11 13.99 -17.48
N ARG A 305 42.68 13.33 -16.45
CA ARG A 305 44.14 13.36 -16.18
C ARG A 305 44.94 12.77 -17.34
N SER A 306 44.50 11.63 -17.87
CA SER A 306 45.15 10.96 -19.00
C SER A 306 45.11 11.81 -20.27
N ALA A 307 44.00 12.52 -20.51
CA ALA A 307 43.83 13.41 -21.65
C ALA A 307 44.76 14.63 -21.53
N ILE A 308 44.81 15.28 -20.36
CA ILE A 308 45.70 16.42 -20.10
C ILE A 308 47.16 16.03 -20.29
N GLU A 309 47.59 14.90 -19.73
CA GLU A 309 48.98 14.41 -19.81
C GLU A 309 49.40 13.99 -21.23
N ALA A 310 48.43 13.62 -22.07
CA ALA A 310 48.68 13.33 -23.48
C ALA A 310 48.87 14.62 -24.27
N VAL A 311 47.92 15.55 -24.15
CA VAL A 311 47.94 16.83 -24.88
C VAL A 311 49.17 17.66 -24.52
N SER A 312 49.61 17.65 -23.27
CA SER A 312 50.83 18.36 -22.84
C SER A 312 52.11 17.90 -23.55
N ARG A 313 52.09 16.69 -24.13
CA ARG A 313 53.20 16.10 -24.89
C ARG A 313 53.08 16.26 -26.41
N TYR A 314 52.03 16.94 -26.88
CA TYR A 314 51.86 17.17 -28.32
C TYR A 314 52.91 18.16 -28.83
N ARG A 315 53.24 18.03 -30.11
CA ARG A 315 54.05 19.03 -30.82
C ARG A 315 53.29 19.50 -32.03
N PHE A 316 53.27 20.80 -32.20
CA PHE A 316 52.59 21.49 -33.28
C PHE A 316 53.61 22.32 -34.05
N LYS A 317 53.33 22.55 -35.32
CA LYS A 317 53.87 23.70 -36.03
C LYS A 317 53.07 24.91 -35.53
N PRO A 318 53.70 25.94 -34.96
CA PRO A 318 52.99 27.10 -34.45
C PRO A 318 52.17 27.76 -35.56
N ALA A 319 51.11 28.48 -35.17
CA ALA A 319 50.38 29.29 -36.13
C ALA A 319 51.31 30.42 -36.61
N MET A 320 51.28 30.72 -37.90
CA MET A 320 52.13 31.79 -38.47
C MET A 320 51.23 32.95 -38.88
N ARG A 321 51.58 34.17 -38.45
CA ARG A 321 50.98 35.42 -38.89
C ARG A 321 52.10 36.33 -39.39
N ASP A 322 52.02 36.74 -40.65
CA ASP A 322 53.02 37.61 -41.30
C ASP A 322 54.47 37.11 -41.20
N GLY A 323 54.65 35.78 -41.25
CA GLY A 323 55.97 35.13 -41.14
C GLY A 323 56.49 34.96 -39.71
N VAL A 324 55.76 35.44 -38.70
CA VAL A 324 56.09 35.33 -37.27
C VAL A 324 55.21 34.27 -36.61
N ALA A 325 55.81 33.45 -35.76
CA ALA A 325 55.08 32.44 -34.98
C ALA A 325 54.24 33.12 -33.89
N VAL A 326 52.94 32.82 -33.87
CA VAL A 326 51.96 33.37 -32.92
C VAL A 326 51.29 32.25 -32.13
N GLU A 327 50.91 32.56 -30.90
CA GLU A 327 50.18 31.62 -30.05
C GLU A 327 48.76 31.42 -30.57
N SER A 328 48.25 30.18 -30.47
CA SER A 328 46.93 29.82 -30.98
C SER A 328 46.23 28.85 -30.04
N THR A 329 45.02 29.21 -29.59
CA THR A 329 44.19 28.33 -28.78
C THR A 329 43.44 27.33 -29.66
N LYS A 330 43.47 26.05 -29.29
CA LYS A 330 42.76 24.95 -29.96
C LYS A 330 42.05 24.05 -28.94
N GLN A 331 41.04 23.33 -29.43
CA GLN A 331 40.38 22.26 -28.69
C GLN A 331 40.53 20.95 -29.45
N GLN A 332 40.84 19.87 -28.74
CA GLN A 332 40.94 18.53 -29.32
C GLN A 332 40.08 17.56 -28.51
N LYS A 333 39.24 16.79 -29.22
CA LYS A 333 38.54 15.65 -28.64
C LYS A 333 39.44 14.41 -28.69
N ILE A 334 39.61 13.76 -27.55
CA ILE A 334 40.35 12.51 -27.39
C ILE A 334 39.36 11.42 -27.02
N GLU A 335 39.37 10.33 -27.78
CA GLU A 335 38.52 9.17 -27.55
C GLU A 335 39.29 8.05 -26.86
N PHE A 336 38.67 7.46 -25.83
CA PHE A 336 39.19 6.33 -25.08
C PHE A 336 38.30 5.12 -25.39
N SER A 337 38.84 4.19 -26.17
CA SER A 337 38.18 2.93 -26.51
C SER A 337 38.99 1.75 -26.00
N THR A 338 38.31 0.77 -25.41
CA THR A 338 38.90 -0.54 -25.10
C THR A 338 38.88 -1.36 -26.38
N GLY A 339 39.98 -1.34 -27.15
CA GLY A 339 40.07 -2.04 -28.44
C GLY A 339 39.54 -3.48 -28.37
N ARG A 340 38.39 -3.69 -29.02
CA ARG A 340 37.86 -4.97 -29.45
C ARG A 340 37.40 -4.82 -30.89
#